data_AF-A0A8J2JF57-F1
#
_entry.id   AF-A0A8J2JF57-F1
#
_cell.length_a   1.000
_cell.length_b   1.000
_cell.length_c   1.000
_cell.angle_alpha   90.00
_cell.angle_beta   90.00
_cell.angle_gamma   90.00
#
_symmetry.space_group_name_H-M   'P 1'
#
loop_
_entity.id
_entity.type
_entity.pdbx_description
1 polymer ?
#
loop_
_entity_poly.entity_id
_entity_poly.type
_entity_poly.pdbx_seq_one_letter_code
_entity_poly.pdbx_strand_id
1 'polypeptide(L)'
;MEYRFEQSQVLRFEVYDIDDEDEEILDAQDSIGYLECTVANIVSAGPKGFIKELDSEEEGAKTGTIILIAEELASLKDEINLKLSGHSLGSLMNCFMPKTFYSISKINDAGTYLVVFRSQETRGSNPIYPNVTISGRTLCNGDKDRQLKLEVWKRTLKGEDELVGFAFTTLSRMSSGVDDRMQLMGRSGQPISSSLYVLSCNITPVFTFFDFVQAGTRIHLIFSIDFTNLYAQSLWVMLTQYISHAWVCIDSEWTDSE
;
A
#
# COMPACT_ATOMS: atom_id res chain seq x y z
N MET A 1 13.75 7.13 -5.86
CA MET A 1 13.42 7.07 -7.29
C MET A 1 11.98 6.56 -7.44
N GLU A 2 11.23 7.04 -8.42
CA GLU A 2 9.89 6.51 -8.75
C GLU A 2 10.04 5.27 -9.64
N TYR A 3 9.39 4.16 -9.29
CA TYR A 3 9.36 2.94 -10.10
C TYR A 3 8.20 2.99 -11.10
N ARG A 4 8.50 2.77 -12.39
CA ARG A 4 7.56 2.80 -13.52
C ARG A 4 7.63 1.48 -14.25
N PHE A 5 6.68 0.58 -13.95
CA PHE A 5 6.70 -0.80 -14.46
C PHE A 5 6.68 -0.88 -16.00
N GLU A 6 6.11 0.13 -16.64
CA GLU A 6 5.96 0.26 -18.08
C GLU A 6 7.18 0.83 -18.79
N GLN A 7 8.22 1.25 -18.05
CA GLN A 7 9.44 1.86 -18.59
C GLN A 7 10.68 1.04 -18.23
N SER A 8 11.57 0.85 -19.20
CA SER A 8 12.92 0.35 -18.90
C SER A 8 13.74 1.48 -18.28
N GLN A 9 13.89 1.43 -16.96
CA GLN A 9 14.66 2.40 -16.19
C GLN A 9 16.06 1.84 -15.95
N VAL A 10 17.05 2.28 -16.74
CA VAL A 10 18.45 1.85 -16.63
C VAL A 10 19.18 2.71 -15.60
N LEU A 11 19.98 2.08 -14.76
CA LEU A 11 20.86 2.71 -13.78
C LEU A 11 22.30 2.24 -14.01
N ARG A 12 23.24 3.18 -13.90
CA ARG A 12 24.67 2.90 -13.86
C ARG A 12 25.21 3.28 -12.49
N PHE A 13 25.85 2.32 -11.84
CA PHE A 13 26.52 2.49 -10.56
C PHE A 13 28.02 2.48 -10.84
N GLU A 14 28.73 3.50 -10.38
CA GLU A 14 30.18 3.60 -10.52
C GLU A 14 30.78 3.62 -9.13
N VAL A 15 31.82 2.83 -8.92
CA VAL A 15 32.48 2.64 -7.64
C VAL A 15 33.89 3.18 -7.76
N TYR A 16 34.24 4.06 -6.84
CA TYR A 16 35.54 4.72 -6.77
C TYR A 16 36.19 4.44 -5.43
N ASP A 17 37.52 4.34 -5.43
CA ASP A 17 38.34 4.40 -4.23
C ASP A 17 38.67 5.87 -3.94
N ILE A 18 38.37 6.35 -2.73
CA ILE A 18 38.53 7.76 -2.38
C ILE A 18 39.82 7.89 -1.56
N ASP A 19 40.88 8.35 -2.23
CA ASP A 19 42.22 8.50 -1.66
C ASP A 19 42.70 9.96 -1.57
N ASP A 20 42.08 10.89 -2.32
CA ASP A 20 42.50 12.29 -2.38
C ASP A 20 41.75 13.18 -1.35
N GLU A 21 42.34 14.30 -0.95
CA GLU A 21 41.75 15.25 0.03
C GLU A 21 40.49 15.95 -0.54
N ASP A 22 40.35 16.00 -1.87
CA ASP A 22 39.21 16.60 -2.58
C ASP A 22 38.14 15.54 -2.93
N GLU A 23 37.35 15.14 -1.93
CA GLU A 23 36.27 14.13 -2.05
C GLU A 23 35.18 14.48 -3.09
N GLU A 24 35.06 15.74 -3.51
CA GLU A 24 33.99 16.22 -4.41
C GLU A 24 34.28 16.02 -5.90
N ILE A 25 35.53 15.70 -6.29
CA ILE A 25 35.94 15.56 -7.69
C ILE A 25 36.11 14.07 -8.04
N LEU A 26 35.07 13.45 -8.59
CA LEU A 26 35.08 12.03 -8.98
C LEU A 26 36.13 11.69 -10.04
N ASP A 27 36.43 12.62 -10.96
CA ASP A 27 37.43 12.42 -12.02
C ASP A 27 38.87 12.31 -11.48
N ALA A 28 39.09 12.70 -10.21
CA ALA A 28 40.39 12.60 -9.54
C ALA A 28 40.55 11.31 -8.74
N GLN A 29 39.48 10.51 -8.61
CA GLN A 29 39.46 9.28 -7.80
C GLN A 29 39.71 8.03 -8.66
N ASP A 30 40.27 6.99 -8.05
CA ASP A 30 40.59 5.75 -8.75
C ASP A 30 39.31 4.91 -8.96
N SER A 31 38.98 4.60 -10.22
CA SER A 31 37.79 3.79 -10.54
C SER A 31 38.03 2.30 -10.24
N ILE A 32 37.18 1.72 -9.39
CA ILE A 32 37.19 0.27 -9.09
C ILE A 32 36.40 -0.51 -10.16
N GLY A 33 35.33 0.09 -10.67
CA GLY A 33 34.47 -0.52 -11.68
C GLY A 33 33.05 0.03 -11.67
N TYR A 34 32.21 -0.52 -12.53
CA TYR A 34 30.83 -0.09 -12.69
C TYR A 34 29.85 -1.25 -12.85
N LEU A 35 28.57 -0.98 -12.69
CA LEU A 35 27.48 -1.90 -13.01
C LEU A 35 26.36 -1.12 -13.71
N GLU A 36 25.99 -1.57 -14.91
CA GLU A 36 24.77 -1.13 -15.57
C GLU A 36 23.67 -2.18 -15.42
N CYS A 37 22.52 -1.80 -14.86
CA CYS A 37 21.37 -2.69 -14.71
C CYS A 37 20.05 -1.92 -14.73
N THR A 38 18.93 -2.62 -14.93
CA THR A 38 17.61 -1.98 -14.83
C THR A 38 17.11 -1.97 -13.40
N VAL A 39 16.28 -0.97 -13.05
CA VAL A 39 15.54 -0.96 -11.78
C VAL A 39 14.75 -2.26 -11.61
N ALA A 40 14.17 -2.80 -12.70
CA ALA A 40 13.44 -4.08 -12.66
C ALA A 40 14.33 -5.25 -12.22
N ASN A 41 15.61 -5.31 -12.62
CA ASN A 41 16.53 -6.33 -12.15
C ASN A 41 16.70 -6.27 -10.62
N ILE A 42 16.89 -5.06 -10.07
CA ILE A 42 17.07 -4.85 -8.63
C ILE A 42 15.79 -5.22 -7.86
N VAL A 43 14.63 -4.75 -8.33
CA VAL A 43 13.32 -5.01 -7.72
C VAL A 43 12.99 -6.51 -7.72
N SER A 44 13.31 -7.22 -8.80
CA SER A 44 13.02 -8.66 -8.95
C SER A 44 13.97 -9.60 -8.21
N ALA A 45 15.11 -9.10 -7.70
CA ALA A 45 16.09 -9.91 -6.98
C ALA A 45 15.62 -10.31 -5.57
N GLY A 46 14.57 -9.66 -5.05
CA GLY A 46 13.98 -9.96 -3.76
C GLY A 46 14.92 -9.62 -2.58
N PRO A 47 14.68 -10.20 -1.40
CA PRO A 47 15.35 -9.80 -0.16
C PRO A 47 16.84 -10.19 -0.10
N LYS A 48 17.33 -11.04 -1.02
CA LYS A 48 18.76 -11.36 -1.13
C LYS A 48 19.58 -10.27 -1.83
N GLY A 49 18.90 -9.31 -2.46
CA GLY A 49 19.53 -8.27 -3.26
C GLY A 49 20.02 -8.77 -4.62
N PHE A 50 20.20 -7.83 -5.54
CA PHE A 50 20.82 -8.07 -6.84
C PHE A 50 22.34 -8.01 -6.67
N ILE A 51 22.97 -9.17 -6.71
CA ILE A 51 24.41 -9.35 -6.49
C ILE A 51 25.10 -9.54 -7.84
N LYS A 52 26.08 -8.68 -8.15
CA LYS A 52 26.85 -8.75 -9.38
C LYS A 52 28.31 -8.35 -9.16
N GLU A 53 29.20 -9.00 -9.89
CA GLU A 53 30.58 -8.50 -10.06
C GLU A 53 30.54 -7.19 -10.84
N LEU A 54 31.42 -6.26 -10.49
CA LEU A 54 31.57 -4.99 -11.19
C LEU A 54 32.31 -5.24 -12.52
N ASP A 55 31.89 -4.55 -13.57
CA ASP A 55 32.61 -4.46 -14.83
C ASP A 55 33.75 -3.44 -14.71
N SER A 56 34.78 -3.59 -15.54
CA SER A 56 35.87 -2.62 -15.68
C SER A 56 36.15 -2.40 -17.17
N GLU A 57 36.63 -1.21 -17.50
CA GLU A 57 37.13 -0.91 -18.84
C GLU A 57 38.49 -1.59 -19.11
N GLU A 58 39.22 -1.98 -18.06
CA GLU A 58 40.48 -2.69 -18.16
C GLU A 58 40.30 -4.21 -18.18
N GLU A 59 40.78 -4.87 -19.25
CA GLU A 59 40.77 -6.32 -19.37
C GLU A 59 41.59 -7.00 -18.26
N GLY A 60 40.93 -7.84 -17.46
CA GLY A 60 41.58 -8.63 -16.40
C GLY A 60 41.73 -7.90 -15.06
N ALA A 61 41.13 -6.72 -14.90
CA ALA A 61 41.07 -6.03 -13.63
C ALA A 61 40.35 -6.88 -12.56
N LYS A 62 40.90 -6.91 -11.34
CA LYS A 62 40.22 -7.53 -10.20
C LYS A 62 39.22 -6.54 -9.65
N THR A 63 37.95 -6.72 -10.01
CA THR A 63 36.87 -5.87 -9.54
C THR A 63 36.16 -6.49 -8.33
N GLY A 64 35.46 -5.66 -7.57
CA GLY A 64 34.65 -6.09 -6.43
C GLY A 64 33.27 -6.64 -6.83
N THR A 65 32.47 -6.98 -5.83
CA THR A 65 31.05 -7.31 -6.00
C THR A 65 30.20 -6.20 -5.40
N ILE A 66 29.15 -5.79 -6.11
CA ILE A 66 28.14 -4.86 -5.62
C ILE A 66 26.84 -5.61 -5.30
N ILE A 67 26.16 -5.17 -4.23
CA ILE A 67 24.87 -5.71 -3.78
C ILE A 67 23.87 -4.56 -3.78
N LEU A 68 22.84 -4.66 -4.62
CA LEU A 68 21.78 -3.66 -4.72
C LEU A 68 20.48 -4.20 -4.11
N ILE A 69 19.90 -3.46 -3.16
CA ILE A 69 18.63 -3.82 -2.51
C ILE A 69 17.64 -2.68 -2.74
N ALA A 70 16.45 -3.02 -3.24
CA ALA A 70 15.35 -2.08 -3.37
C ALA A 70 14.37 -2.25 -2.21
N GLU A 71 13.93 -1.13 -1.63
CA GLU A 71 12.89 -1.06 -0.60
C GLU A 71 11.84 -0.02 -0.99
N GLU A 72 10.57 -0.33 -0.73
CA GLU A 72 9.48 0.60 -0.99
C GLU A 72 9.36 1.62 0.17
N LEU A 73 9.44 2.91 -0.14
CA LEU A 73 9.37 4.02 0.85
C LEU A 73 8.06 4.05 1.66
N ALA A 74 6.97 3.45 1.14
CA ALA A 74 5.70 3.36 1.84
C ALA A 74 5.67 2.13 2.76
N SER A 75 6.24 2.26 3.95
CA SER A 75 6.34 1.19 4.95
C SER A 75 5.02 0.81 5.66
N LEU A 76 3.88 1.37 5.23
CA LEU A 76 2.59 1.21 5.92
C LEU A 76 1.47 0.84 4.95
N LYS A 77 1.37 -0.46 4.70
CA LYS A 77 0.41 -1.07 3.79
C LYS A 77 -0.81 -1.67 4.48
N ASP A 78 -0.91 -1.53 5.80
CA ASP A 78 -2.02 -2.10 6.55
C ASP A 78 -3.34 -1.37 6.26
N GLU A 79 -4.40 -2.13 6.01
CA GLU A 79 -5.78 -1.67 6.05
C GLU A 79 -6.46 -2.15 7.33
N ILE A 80 -7.23 -1.26 7.97
CA ILE A 80 -8.02 -1.55 9.15
C ILE A 80 -9.48 -1.68 8.72
N ASN A 81 -10.02 -2.89 8.84
CA ASN A 81 -11.43 -3.19 8.70
C ASN A 81 -12.09 -3.10 10.08
N LEU A 82 -12.86 -2.03 10.30
CA LEU A 82 -13.43 -1.69 11.60
C LEU A 82 -14.96 -1.69 11.54
N LYS A 83 -15.57 -2.35 12.53
CA LYS A 83 -17.00 -2.31 12.78
C LYS A 83 -17.27 -1.93 14.22
N LEU A 84 -18.07 -0.88 14.41
CA LEU A 84 -18.45 -0.38 15.72
C LEU A 84 -19.97 -0.46 15.91
N SER A 85 -20.41 -0.54 17.16
CA SER A 85 -21.79 -0.25 17.54
C SER A 85 -21.87 0.73 18.70
N GLY A 86 -22.90 1.55 18.74
CA GLY A 86 -23.23 2.37 19.89
C GLY A 86 -24.18 1.65 20.83
N HIS A 87 -24.17 2.07 22.10
CA HIS A 87 -25.14 1.64 23.09
C HIS A 87 -25.60 2.82 23.95
N SER A 88 -26.91 2.88 24.21
CA SER A 88 -27.55 3.93 25.01
C SER A 88 -27.21 5.35 24.54
N LEU A 89 -27.07 5.58 23.23
CA LEU A 89 -26.65 6.86 22.63
C LEU A 89 -27.73 7.97 22.67
N GLY A 90 -28.84 7.75 23.35
CA GLY A 90 -29.92 8.73 23.50
C GLY A 90 -31.24 8.08 23.88
N SER A 91 -32.10 8.87 24.52
CA SER A 91 -33.47 8.49 24.86
C SER A 91 -34.37 8.52 23.62
N LEU A 92 -35.24 7.52 23.50
CA LEU A 92 -36.36 7.53 22.56
C LEU A 92 -37.37 8.59 23.01
N MET A 93 -37.30 9.80 22.46
CA MET A 93 -38.42 10.74 22.59
C MET A 93 -39.46 10.42 21.50
N ASN A 94 -40.62 9.91 21.94
CA ASN A 94 -41.86 9.71 21.17
C ASN A 94 -41.70 9.52 19.65
N CYS A 95 -41.34 8.29 19.26
CA CYS A 95 -41.33 7.77 17.88
C CYS A 95 -40.18 8.19 16.95
N PHE A 96 -39.20 9.00 17.39
CA PHE A 96 -38.03 9.33 16.56
C PHE A 96 -36.75 8.72 17.12
N MET A 97 -36.17 7.77 16.37
CA MET A 97 -34.84 7.23 16.67
C MET A 97 -33.76 8.28 16.38
N PRO A 98 -32.77 8.47 17.26
CA PRO A 98 -31.68 9.41 17.00
C PRO A 98 -30.87 8.95 15.79
N LYS A 99 -30.41 9.90 14.97
CA LYS A 99 -29.40 9.67 13.94
C LYS A 99 -28.04 10.01 14.55
N THR A 100 -27.15 9.04 14.63
CA THR A 100 -25.81 9.25 15.16
C THR A 100 -24.75 8.83 14.15
N PHE A 101 -23.57 9.38 14.29
CA PHE A 101 -22.37 8.98 13.57
C PHE A 101 -21.17 9.12 14.53
N TYR A 102 -20.05 8.51 14.17
CA TYR A 102 -18.81 8.69 14.92
C TYR A 102 -17.72 9.31 14.05
N SER A 103 -16.79 10.02 14.69
CA SER A 103 -15.53 10.44 14.10
C SER A 103 -14.37 9.80 14.86
N ILE A 104 -13.30 9.51 14.13
CA ILE A 104 -12.03 9.08 14.72
C ILE A 104 -11.02 10.20 14.47
N SER A 105 -10.36 10.62 15.54
CA SER A 105 -9.30 11.63 15.49
C SER A 105 -7.99 11.03 16.00
N LYS A 106 -6.90 11.32 15.30
CA LYS A 106 -5.53 10.91 15.67
C LYS A 106 -4.83 12.06 16.38
N ILE A 107 -4.06 11.76 17.43
CA ILE A 107 -3.17 12.74 18.05
C ILE A 107 -1.93 13.00 17.19
N ASN A 108 -1.58 14.27 17.01
CA ASN A 108 -0.30 14.67 16.40
C ASN A 108 0.77 14.95 17.46
N ASP A 109 2.00 15.18 17.01
CA ASP A 109 3.15 15.35 17.90
C ASP A 109 3.07 16.65 18.71
N ALA A 110 2.22 17.61 18.29
CA ALA A 110 1.89 18.82 19.04
C ALA A 110 0.77 18.61 20.08
N GLY A 111 0.28 17.38 20.28
CA GLY A 111 -0.77 17.04 21.25
C GLY A 111 -2.19 17.40 20.83
N THR A 112 -2.39 17.81 19.58
CA THR A 112 -3.70 18.17 19.03
C THR A 112 -4.33 17.02 18.25
N TYR A 113 -5.66 16.95 18.24
CA TYR A 113 -6.40 15.89 17.57
C TYR A 113 -6.85 16.33 16.18
N LEU A 114 -6.51 15.54 15.17
CA LEU A 114 -6.96 15.72 13.79
C LEU A 114 -7.96 14.63 13.41
N VAL A 115 -9.12 15.02 12.89
CA VAL A 115 -10.13 14.07 12.38
C VAL A 115 -9.57 13.35 11.16
N VAL A 116 -9.50 12.02 11.22
CA VAL A 116 -8.99 11.16 10.14
C VAL A 116 -10.08 10.31 9.51
N PHE A 117 -11.22 10.15 10.16
CA PHE A 117 -12.36 9.40 9.65
C PHE A 117 -13.68 9.90 10.23
N ARG A 118 -14.76 9.81 9.44
CA ARG A 118 -16.14 10.08 9.86
C ARG A 118 -17.08 9.06 9.23
N SER A 119 -17.91 8.43 10.07
CA SER A 119 -18.87 7.41 9.63
C SER A 119 -20.09 8.01 8.93
N GLN A 120 -20.83 7.17 8.24
CA GLN A 120 -22.20 7.48 7.83
C GLN A 120 -23.13 7.59 9.05
N GLU A 121 -24.24 8.32 8.89
CA GLU A 121 -25.29 8.42 9.89
C GLU A 121 -26.09 7.12 9.98
N THR A 122 -26.29 6.62 11.20
CA THR A 122 -27.09 5.43 11.49
C THR A 122 -28.19 5.77 12.49
N ARG A 123 -29.40 5.23 12.28
CA ARG A 123 -30.54 5.46 13.18
C ARG A 123 -30.56 4.41 14.30
N GLY A 124 -30.79 4.86 15.52
CA GLY A 124 -31.05 3.99 16.68
C GLY A 124 -30.35 4.46 17.95
N SER A 125 -30.89 4.07 19.11
CA SER A 125 -30.22 4.27 20.41
C SER A 125 -29.05 3.30 20.62
N ASN A 126 -29.08 2.16 19.92
CA ASN A 126 -28.01 1.15 19.88
C ASN A 126 -27.62 0.84 18.41
N PRO A 127 -27.08 1.81 17.66
CA PRO A 127 -26.84 1.65 16.24
C PRO A 127 -25.65 0.72 15.99
N ILE A 128 -25.77 -0.16 15.00
CA ILE A 128 -24.63 -0.89 14.42
C ILE A 128 -24.18 -0.10 13.19
N TYR A 129 -22.99 0.50 13.24
CA TYR A 129 -22.50 1.28 12.12
C TYR A 129 -22.04 0.37 10.96
N PRO A 130 -22.11 0.84 9.70
CA PRO A 130 -21.53 0.12 8.57
C PRO A 130 -20.06 -0.22 8.80
N ASN A 131 -19.59 -1.33 8.23
CA ASN A 131 -18.17 -1.67 8.25
C ASN A 131 -17.38 -0.64 7.43
N VAL A 132 -16.20 -0.27 7.90
CA VAL A 132 -15.35 0.74 7.26
C VAL A 132 -13.93 0.20 7.07
N THR A 133 -13.27 0.64 6.02
CA THR A 133 -11.87 0.33 5.72
C THR A 133 -11.07 1.62 5.76
N ILE A 134 -10.04 1.68 6.59
CA ILE A 134 -9.20 2.87 6.81
C ILE A 134 -7.73 2.43 6.73
N SER A 135 -6.88 3.16 6.01
CA SER A 135 -5.45 2.83 5.98
C SER A 135 -4.79 3.08 7.34
N GLY A 136 -3.84 2.23 7.73
CA GLY A 136 -3.06 2.38 8.97
C GLY A 136 -2.24 3.65 9.01
N ARG A 137 -1.81 4.13 7.84
CA ARG A 137 -1.17 5.44 7.68
C ARG A 137 -2.09 6.58 8.14
N THR A 138 -3.32 6.60 7.63
CA THR A 138 -4.31 7.62 7.98
C THR A 138 -4.69 7.50 9.46
N LEU A 139 -5.03 6.29 9.91
CA LEU A 139 -5.56 6.05 11.24
C LEU A 139 -4.56 6.33 12.36
N CYS A 140 -3.33 5.83 12.25
CA CYS A 140 -2.35 5.88 13.34
C CYS A 140 -0.90 6.10 12.89
N ASN A 141 -0.65 6.35 11.60
CA ASN A 141 0.69 6.47 11.01
C ASN A 141 1.61 5.28 11.33
N GLY A 142 1.03 4.09 11.44
CA GLY A 142 1.76 2.85 11.75
C GLY A 142 2.02 2.56 13.21
N ASP A 143 1.90 3.56 14.07
CA ASP A 143 2.03 3.40 15.50
C ASP A 143 0.69 2.89 16.07
N LYS A 144 0.59 1.57 16.35
CA LYS A 144 -0.64 0.93 16.82
C LYS A 144 -1.06 1.39 18.22
N ASP A 145 -0.13 1.94 19.00
CA ASP A 145 -0.37 2.43 20.36
C ASP A 145 -0.60 3.94 20.42
N ARG A 146 -0.54 4.63 19.26
CA ARG A 146 -0.92 6.03 19.16
C ARG A 146 -2.36 6.25 19.62
N GLN A 147 -2.54 7.22 20.51
CA GLN A 147 -3.86 7.54 21.07
C GLN A 147 -4.82 8.06 19.99
N LEU A 148 -5.99 7.44 19.94
CA LEU A 148 -7.12 7.80 19.10
C LEU A 148 -8.25 8.33 19.99
N LYS A 149 -8.93 9.37 19.51
CA LYS A 149 -10.15 9.89 20.12
C LYS A 149 -11.34 9.53 19.24
N LEU A 150 -12.27 8.75 19.78
CA LEU A 150 -13.54 8.44 19.13
C LEU A 150 -14.60 9.37 19.69
N GLU A 151 -15.28 10.11 18.83
CA GLU A 151 -16.35 11.03 19.22
C GLU A 151 -17.65 10.56 18.58
N VAL A 152 -18.72 10.48 19.37
CA VAL A 152 -20.06 10.15 18.88
C VAL A 152 -20.90 11.41 18.85
N TRP A 153 -21.54 11.64 17.73
CA TRP A 153 -22.34 12.83 17.46
C TRP A 153 -23.76 12.41 17.12
N LYS A 154 -24.73 13.25 17.47
CA LYS A 154 -26.12 13.11 17.04
C LYS A 154 -26.49 14.27 16.11
N ARG A 155 -27.19 13.96 15.03
CA ARG A 155 -27.79 14.96 14.14
C ARG A 155 -29.11 15.42 14.76
N THR A 156 -29.20 16.71 15.07
CA THR A 156 -30.44 17.33 15.57
C THR A 156 -31.45 17.51 14.43
N LEU A 157 -32.72 17.72 14.78
CA LEU A 157 -33.78 18.01 13.79
C LEU A 157 -33.51 19.29 12.97
N LYS A 158 -32.70 20.20 13.50
CA LYS A 158 -32.27 21.44 12.82
C LYS A 158 -31.09 21.23 11.86
N GLY A 159 -30.54 20.01 11.80
CA GLY A 159 -29.37 19.69 10.97
C GLY A 159 -28.01 19.93 11.66
N GLU A 160 -28.00 20.43 12.90
CA GLU A 160 -26.79 20.69 13.67
C GLU A 160 -26.25 19.40 14.31
N ASP A 161 -24.93 19.30 14.45
CA ASP A 161 -24.25 18.18 15.10
C ASP A 161 -24.03 18.47 16.58
N GLU A 162 -24.54 17.60 17.46
CA GLU A 162 -24.34 17.72 18.90
C GLU A 162 -23.52 16.54 19.42
N LEU A 163 -22.42 16.82 20.12
CA LEU A 163 -21.58 15.79 20.73
C LEU A 163 -22.38 15.04 21.80
N VAL A 164 -22.48 13.71 21.65
CA VAL A 164 -23.02 12.78 22.66
C VAL A 164 -21.96 12.50 23.72
N GLY A 165 -20.75 12.15 23.28
CA GLY A 165 -19.62 11.86 24.15
C GLY A 165 -18.41 11.36 23.36
N PHE A 166 -17.31 11.10 24.06
CA PHE A 166 -16.07 10.66 23.44
C PHE A 166 -15.35 9.60 24.29
N ALA A 167 -14.46 8.82 23.68
CA ALA A 167 -13.58 7.90 24.38
C ALA A 167 -12.18 7.94 23.75
N PHE A 168 -11.18 7.55 24.54
CA PHE A 168 -9.82 7.34 24.05
C PHE A 168 -9.52 5.86 23.93
N THR A 169 -8.82 5.48 22.86
CA THR A 169 -8.39 4.10 22.61
C THR A 169 -7.12 4.09 21.76
N THR A 170 -6.65 2.90 21.41
CA THR A 170 -5.55 2.69 20.45
C THR A 170 -5.96 1.62 19.45
N LEU A 171 -5.28 1.54 18.31
CA LEU A 171 -5.53 0.46 17.34
C LEU A 171 -5.20 -0.91 17.97
N SER A 172 -4.09 -0.99 18.71
CA SER A 172 -3.66 -2.17 19.47
C SER A 172 -4.77 -2.69 20.40
N ARG A 173 -5.40 -1.79 21.17
CA ARG A 173 -6.53 -2.15 22.03
C ARG A 173 -7.73 -2.65 21.23
N MET A 174 -8.15 -1.91 20.20
CA MET A 174 -9.31 -2.30 19.38
C MET A 174 -9.12 -3.65 18.67
N SER A 175 -7.91 -3.97 18.20
CA SER A 175 -7.63 -5.22 17.48
C SER A 175 -7.40 -6.42 18.41
N SER A 176 -7.01 -6.19 19.67
CA SER A 176 -6.77 -7.26 20.65
C SER A 176 -8.01 -8.03 21.09
N GLY A 177 -9.21 -7.48 20.90
CA GLY A 177 -10.47 -8.02 21.46
C GLY A 177 -10.54 -7.96 22.99
N VAL A 178 -9.63 -7.23 23.65
CA VAL A 178 -9.63 -7.00 25.09
C VAL A 178 -10.39 -5.71 25.39
N ASP A 179 -11.47 -5.83 26.16
CA ASP A 179 -12.36 -4.72 26.54
C ASP A 179 -12.98 -4.01 25.32
N ASP A 180 -13.79 -4.78 24.58
CA ASP A 180 -14.57 -4.33 23.41
C ASP A 180 -15.50 -3.17 23.72
N ARG A 181 -15.76 -2.88 25.00
CA ARG A 181 -16.61 -1.77 25.45
C ARG A 181 -15.78 -0.54 25.79
N MET A 182 -16.04 0.55 25.09
CA MET A 182 -15.51 1.88 25.38
C MET A 182 -16.60 2.74 26.00
N GLN A 183 -16.57 2.94 27.32
CA GLN A 183 -17.48 3.88 27.99
C GLN A 183 -17.18 5.31 27.54
N LEU A 184 -18.21 6.05 27.12
CA LEU A 184 -18.05 7.42 26.67
C LEU A 184 -17.94 8.36 27.87
N MET A 185 -17.20 9.45 27.69
CA MET A 185 -17.12 10.62 28.55
C MET A 185 -17.97 11.74 27.96
N GLY A 186 -18.73 12.43 28.81
CA GLY A 186 -19.48 13.63 28.43
C GLY A 186 -18.57 14.85 28.25
N ARG A 187 -19.16 16.00 27.91
CA ARG A 187 -18.42 17.28 27.73
C ARG A 187 -17.66 17.72 28.99
N SER A 188 -18.11 17.30 30.17
CA SER A 188 -17.45 17.56 31.46
C SER A 188 -16.26 16.63 31.74
N GLY A 189 -15.96 15.67 30.86
CA GLY A 189 -14.93 14.64 31.08
C GLY A 189 -15.37 13.50 31.99
N GLN A 190 -16.61 13.52 32.50
CA GLN A 190 -17.13 12.47 33.36
C GLN A 190 -17.74 11.31 32.54
N PRO A 191 -17.58 10.05 32.97
CA PRO A 191 -18.21 8.90 32.31
C PRO A 191 -19.73 9.04 32.24
N ILE A 192 -20.32 8.66 31.11
CA ILE A 192 -21.77 8.61 30.90
C ILE A 192 -22.23 7.16 30.67
N SER A 193 -23.55 6.93 30.65
CA SER A 193 -24.12 5.59 30.41
C SER A 193 -23.88 5.08 28.98
N SER A 194 -23.66 5.99 28.04
CA SER A 194 -23.39 5.68 26.64
C SER A 194 -22.05 4.94 26.47
N SER A 195 -21.99 4.01 25.52
CA SER A 195 -20.75 3.29 25.20
C SER A 195 -20.65 3.02 23.70
N LEU A 196 -19.41 2.88 23.21
CA LEU A 196 -19.13 2.25 21.92
C LEU A 196 -18.66 0.81 22.16
N TYR A 197 -18.96 -0.07 21.21
CA TYR A 197 -18.44 -1.43 21.18
C TYR A 197 -17.66 -1.67 19.90
N VAL A 198 -16.49 -2.28 20.01
CA VAL A 198 -15.77 -2.84 18.87
C VAL A 198 -16.38 -4.19 18.55
N LEU A 199 -17.08 -4.29 17.41
CA LEU A 199 -17.66 -5.57 16.96
C LEU A 199 -16.64 -6.39 16.17
N SER A 200 -15.77 -5.72 15.41
CA SER A 200 -14.63 -6.33 14.73
C SER A 200 -13.59 -5.27 14.41
N CYS A 201 -12.30 -5.59 14.58
CA CYS A 201 -11.19 -4.77 14.14
C CYS A 201 -10.10 -5.67 13.58
N ASN A 202 -10.06 -5.80 12.26
CA ASN A 202 -9.09 -6.65 11.57
C ASN A 202 -8.06 -5.78 10.85
N ILE A 203 -6.78 -6.09 11.07
CA ILE A 203 -5.66 -5.45 10.37
C ILE A 203 -5.22 -6.40 9.27
N THR A 204 -5.36 -5.97 8.03
CA THR A 204 -5.03 -6.78 6.85
C THR A 204 -3.90 -6.08 6.07
N PRO A 205 -2.77 -6.76 5.82
CA PRO A 205 -1.74 -6.20 4.95
C PRO A 205 -2.29 -6.08 3.52
N VAL A 206 -2.07 -4.95 2.87
CA VAL A 206 -2.29 -4.78 1.44
C VAL A 206 -1.00 -5.05 0.71
N PHE A 207 -1.02 -5.96 -0.26
CA PHE A 207 0.14 -6.27 -1.07
C PHE A 207 0.19 -5.34 -2.29
N THR A 208 1.30 -4.65 -2.47
CA THR A 208 1.58 -3.83 -3.66
C THR A 208 2.14 -4.69 -4.77
N PHE A 209 2.17 -4.16 -6.00
CA PHE A 209 2.82 -4.81 -7.14
C PHE A 209 4.26 -5.26 -6.80
N PHE A 210 5.00 -4.41 -6.08
CA PHE A 210 6.36 -4.69 -5.64
C PHE A 210 6.45 -5.95 -4.77
N ASP A 211 5.50 -6.15 -3.85
CA ASP A 211 5.45 -7.34 -2.99
C ASP A 211 5.29 -8.63 -3.81
N PHE A 212 4.43 -8.60 -4.84
CA PHE A 212 4.24 -9.74 -5.73
C PHE A 212 5.51 -10.07 -6.50
N VAL A 213 6.17 -9.06 -7.07
CA VAL A 213 7.42 -9.25 -7.83
C VAL A 213 8.54 -9.77 -6.92
N GLN A 214 8.74 -9.21 -5.73
CA GLN A 214 9.74 -9.69 -4.77
C GLN A 214 9.46 -11.11 -4.26
N ALA A 215 8.19 -11.50 -4.15
CA ALA A 215 7.79 -12.86 -3.80
C ALA A 215 7.99 -13.87 -4.95
N GLY A 216 8.49 -13.44 -6.11
CA GLY A 216 8.80 -14.29 -7.25
C GLY A 216 7.68 -14.41 -8.29
N THR A 217 6.67 -13.55 -8.24
CA THR A 217 5.63 -13.50 -9.27
C THR A 217 6.24 -13.09 -10.62
N ARG A 218 5.98 -13.89 -11.66
CA ARG A 218 6.46 -13.64 -13.03
C ARG A 218 5.31 -13.19 -13.92
N ILE A 219 5.58 -12.20 -14.75
CA ILE A 219 4.63 -11.73 -15.78
C ILE A 219 5.10 -12.33 -17.12
N HIS A 220 4.26 -13.17 -17.71
CA HIS A 220 4.53 -13.76 -19.01
C HIS A 220 3.90 -12.91 -20.11
N LEU A 221 4.71 -12.48 -21.08
CA LEU A 221 4.21 -11.82 -22.28
C LEU A 221 3.76 -12.88 -23.29
N ILE A 222 2.51 -12.79 -23.73
CA ILE A 222 1.94 -13.63 -24.80
C ILE A 222 1.45 -12.68 -25.88
N PHE A 223 1.82 -12.94 -27.13
CA PHE A 223 1.28 -12.25 -28.29
C PHE A 223 0.51 -13.23 -29.17
N SER A 224 -0.57 -12.76 -29.78
CA SER A 224 -1.31 -13.48 -30.82
C SER A 224 -1.36 -12.58 -32.05
N ILE A 225 -1.17 -13.17 -33.23
CA ILE A 225 -1.14 -12.45 -34.50
C ILE A 225 -2.32 -12.94 -35.32
N ASP A 226 -3.16 -12.00 -35.77
CA ASP A 226 -4.29 -12.29 -36.63
C ASP A 226 -3.84 -12.35 -38.11
N PHE A 227 -4.02 -13.52 -38.73
CA PHE A 227 -3.68 -13.79 -40.12
C PHE A 227 -4.90 -13.84 -41.07
N THR A 228 -6.09 -13.42 -40.62
CA THR A 228 -7.39 -13.63 -41.32
C THR A 228 -7.47 -13.03 -42.74
N ASN A 229 -6.50 -12.23 -43.20
CA ASN A 229 -6.53 -11.63 -44.56
C ASN A 229 -5.17 -11.55 -45.28
N LEU A 230 -4.22 -12.44 -44.96
CA LEU A 230 -2.92 -12.48 -45.66
C LEU A 230 -2.98 -13.39 -46.90
N TYR A 231 -2.87 -12.78 -48.09
CA TYR A 231 -2.66 -13.52 -49.34
C TYR A 231 -1.34 -14.33 -49.26
N ALA A 232 -1.30 -15.55 -49.79
CA ALA A 232 -0.18 -16.50 -49.64
C ALA A 232 1.20 -15.94 -50.08
N GLN A 233 1.23 -14.95 -50.98
CA GLN A 233 2.47 -14.26 -51.42
C GLN A 233 3.04 -13.29 -50.37
N SER A 234 2.21 -12.77 -49.47
CA SER A 234 2.57 -11.81 -48.41
C SER A 234 3.21 -12.50 -47.19
N LEU A 235 2.90 -13.78 -46.98
CA LEU A 235 3.40 -14.60 -45.86
C LEU A 235 4.91 -14.87 -45.95
N TRP A 236 5.44 -15.12 -47.15
CA TRP A 236 6.87 -15.37 -47.36
C TRP A 236 7.74 -14.15 -47.08
N VAL A 237 7.24 -12.94 -47.40
CA VAL A 237 7.96 -11.68 -47.16
C VAL A 237 7.95 -11.34 -45.66
N MET A 238 6.84 -11.57 -44.95
CA MET A 238 6.81 -11.32 -43.50
C MET A 238 7.67 -12.31 -42.70
N LEU A 239 7.62 -13.61 -43.01
CA LEU A 239 8.39 -14.63 -42.28
C LEU A 239 9.90 -14.43 -42.40
N THR A 240 10.38 -14.01 -43.57
CA THR A 240 11.82 -13.80 -43.81
C THR A 240 12.34 -12.44 -43.35
N GLN A 241 11.47 -11.42 -43.23
CA GLN A 241 11.89 -10.04 -42.93
C GLN A 241 11.54 -9.57 -41.50
N TYR A 242 10.54 -10.17 -40.83
CA TYR A 242 10.12 -9.78 -39.48
C TYR A 242 10.43 -10.80 -38.37
N ILE A 243 10.67 -12.07 -38.69
CA ILE A 243 10.87 -13.16 -37.71
C ILE A 243 12.25 -13.78 -37.89
N SER A 244 13.32 -12.98 -37.80
CA SER A 244 14.69 -13.53 -37.78
C SER A 244 15.18 -13.89 -36.37
N HIS A 245 14.47 -13.49 -35.30
CA HIS A 245 14.96 -13.66 -33.91
C HIS A 245 13.91 -14.09 -32.87
N ALA A 246 12.72 -14.57 -33.26
CA ALA A 246 11.73 -15.06 -32.30
C ALA A 246 11.33 -16.50 -32.65
N TRP A 247 11.58 -17.44 -31.74
CA TRP A 247 11.01 -18.78 -31.78
C TRP A 247 9.51 -18.67 -31.48
N VAL A 248 8.69 -18.62 -32.53
CA VAL A 248 7.22 -18.67 -32.41
C VAL A 248 6.81 -20.14 -32.54
N CYS A 249 6.34 -20.76 -31.46
CA CYS A 249 5.58 -22.00 -31.55
C CYS A 249 4.20 -21.67 -32.15
N ILE A 250 3.97 -22.12 -33.38
CA ILE A 250 2.66 -22.08 -34.01
C ILE A 250 2.07 -23.49 -33.88
N ASP A 251 1.20 -23.70 -32.90
CA ASP A 251 0.32 -24.87 -32.90
C ASP A 251 -0.84 -24.60 -33.85
N SER A 252 -0.94 -25.42 -34.90
CA SER A 252 -2.04 -25.39 -35.86
C SER A 252 -2.83 -26.69 -35.76
N GLU A 253 -3.73 -26.76 -34.79
CA GLU A 253 -4.83 -27.73 -34.82
C GLU A 253 -6.05 -27.05 -35.44
N TRP A 254 -6.07 -26.98 -36.77
CA TRP A 254 -7.31 -26.87 -37.53
C TRP A 254 -7.67 -28.26 -38.03
N THR A 255 -8.58 -28.92 -37.32
CA THR A 255 -9.25 -30.12 -37.82
C THR A 255 -10.41 -29.68 -38.70
N ASP A 256 -10.22 -29.76 -40.02
CA ASP A 256 -11.32 -29.71 -40.97
C ASP A 256 -12.22 -30.93 -40.71
N SER A 257 -13.49 -30.67 -40.42
CA SER A 257 -14.54 -31.69 -40.38
C SER A 257 -15.27 -31.66 -41.73
N GLU A 258 -15.08 -32.72 -42.51
CA GLU A 258 -16.00 -33.13 -43.59
C GLU A 258 -17.26 -33.81 -43.01
#